data_AF-A0A528FJN2-F1
#
_entry.id   AF-A0A528FJN2-F1
#
_cell.length_a   1.000
_cell.length_b   1.000
_cell.length_c   1.000
_cell.angle_alpha   90.00
_cell.angle_beta   90.00
_cell.angle_gamma   90.00
#
_symmetry.space_group_name_H-M   'P 1'
#
loop_
_entity.id
_entity.type
_entity.pdbx_description
1 polymer ?
#
loop_
_entity_poly.entity_id
_entity_poly.type
_entity_poly.pdbx_seq_one_letter_code
_entity_poly.pdbx_strand_id
1 'polypeptide(L)' 'MSHDLFEAAKAAMAKAYAPYSKFPVGAALRTEDGRVFTGANIEVASYPEGWCAET' A
#
# COMPACT_ATOMS: atom_id res chain seq x y z
N MET A 1 -19.63 5.69 -1.31
CA MET A 1 -18.33 5.04 -0.99
C MET A 1 -17.22 5.82 -1.68
N SER A 2 -16.06 6.00 -1.04
CA SER A 2 -14.88 6.68 -1.57
C SER A 2 -14.20 5.84 -2.66
N HIS A 3 -14.86 5.71 -3.81
CA HIS A 3 -14.42 4.85 -4.91
C HIS A 3 -13.03 5.24 -5.43
N ASP A 4 -12.71 6.53 -5.42
CA ASP A 4 -11.41 7.04 -5.84
C ASP A 4 -10.26 6.57 -4.93
N LEU A 5 -10.49 6.47 -3.62
CA LEU A 5 -9.49 5.94 -2.69
C LEU A 5 -9.27 4.44 -2.87
N PHE A 6 -10.33 3.70 -3.18
CA PHE A 6 -10.22 2.28 -3.49
C PHE A 6 -9.39 2.05 -4.75
N GLU A 7 -9.65 2.80 -5.83
CA GLU A 7 -8.87 2.69 -7.06
C GLU A 7 -7.41 3.15 -6.85
N ALA A 8 -7.17 4.18 -6.05
CA ALA A 8 -5.82 4.62 -5.69
C ALA A 8 -5.04 3.53 -4.91
N ALA A 9 -5.68 2.91 -3.91
CA ALA A 9 -5.09 1.81 -3.15
C ALA A 9 -4.80 0.60 -4.03
N LYS A 10 -5.72 0.26 -4.94
CA LYS A 10 -5.56 -0.84 -5.91
C LYS A 10 -4.41 -0.57 -6.90
N ALA A 11 -4.26 0.66 -7.36
CA ALA A 11 -3.14 1.07 -8.20
C ALA A 11 -1.80 1.02 -7.46
N ALA A 12 -1.79 1.35 -6.16
CA ALA A 12 -0.61 1.25 -5.32
C ALA A 12 -0.21 -0.20 -5.04
N MET A 13 -1.18 -1.08 -4.78
CA MET A 13 -0.98 -2.52 -4.59
C MET A 13 -0.22 -3.17 -5.75
N ALA A 14 -0.43 -2.70 -6.99
CA ALA A 14 0.30 -3.18 -8.17
C ALA A 14 1.82 -2.90 -8.13
N LYS A 15 2.27 -2.04 -7.21
CA LYS A 15 3.68 -1.68 -6.98
C LYS A 15 4.28 -2.38 -5.75
N ALA A 16 3.51 -3.23 -5.07
CA ALA A 16 3.98 -3.96 -3.90
C ALA A 16 5.21 -4.82 -4.24
N TYR A 17 6.21 -4.81 -3.36
CA TYR A 17 7.33 -5.74 -3.40
C TYR A 17 7.08 -6.83 -2.36
N ALA A 18 6.37 -7.89 -2.74
CA ALA A 18 6.02 -9.00 -1.85
C ALA A 18 6.44 -10.38 -2.40
N PRO A 19 7.72 -10.59 -2.75
CA PRO A 19 8.16 -11.83 -3.36
C PRO A 19 8.16 -13.02 -2.39
N TYR A 20 8.10 -12.81 -1.08
CA TYR A 20 8.22 -13.88 -0.09
C TYR A 20 6.85 -14.39 0.32
N SER A 21 5.92 -13.51 0.72
CA SER A 21 4.54 -13.92 1.07
C SER A 21 3.62 -14.16 -0.12
N LYS A 22 3.94 -13.55 -1.28
CA LYS A 22 3.03 -13.47 -2.45
C LYS A 22 1.71 -12.76 -2.13
N PHE A 23 1.71 -11.89 -1.12
CA PHE A 23 0.53 -11.18 -0.67
C PHE A 23 0.69 -9.67 -0.87
N PRO A 24 0.31 -9.12 -2.04
CA PRO A 24 0.39 -7.70 -2.30
C PRO A 24 -0.72 -6.94 -1.57
N VAL A 25 -0.35 -5.83 -0.93
CA VAL A 25 -1.24 -4.94 -0.18
C VAL A 25 -0.99 -3.51 -0.65
N GLY A 26 -2.06 -2.74 -0.82
CA GLY A 26 -2.00 -1.31 -1.11
C GLY A 26 -2.93 -0.53 -0.21
N ALA A 27 -2.56 0.70 0.12
CA ALA A 27 -3.32 1.61 0.95
C ALA A 27 -3.42 2.99 0.28
N ALA A 28 -4.49 3.72 0.60
CA ALA A 28 -4.66 5.11 0.21
C ALA A 28 -5.24 5.90 1.39
N LEU A 29 -4.65 7.06 1.67
CA LEU A 29 -5.04 7.97 2.74
C LEU A 29 -5.36 9.34 2.14
N ARG A 30 -6.49 9.94 2.54
CA ARG A 30 -6.80 11.34 2.21
C ARG A 30 -6.59 12.21 3.44
N THR A 31 -5.82 13.28 3.29
CA THR A 31 -5.65 14.31 4.32
C THR A 31 -6.83 15.28 4.36
N GLU A 32 -6.92 16.09 5.41
CA GLU A 32 -8.01 17.07 5.60
C GLU A 32 -8.07 18.12 4.47
N ASP A 33 -6.93 18.45 3.86
CA ASP A 33 -6.84 19.34 2.69
C ASP A 33 -7.10 18.64 1.35
N GLY A 34 -7.51 17.37 1.38
CA GLY A 34 -7.95 16.61 0.21
C GLY A 34 -6.84 15.92 -0.58
N ARG A 35 -5.56 16.07 -0.21
CA ARG A 35 -4.46 15.34 -0.87
C ARG A 35 -4.57 13.85 -0.59
N VAL A 36 -4.22 13.03 -1.58
CA VAL A 36 -4.22 11.57 -1.46
C VAL A 36 -2.79 11.06 -1.49
N PHE A 37 -2.44 10.29 -0.46
CA PHE A 37 -1.18 9.55 -0.36
C PHE A 37 -1.48 8.06 -0.53
N THR A 38 -0.55 7.34 -1.14
CA THR A 38 -0.71 5.90 -1.38
C THR A 38 0.54 5.14 -0.95
N GLY A 39 0.35 3.95 -0.40
CA GLY A 39 1.43 3.05 0.01
C GLY A 39 1.20 1.62 -0.48
N ALA A 40 2.28 0.84 -0.50
CA ALA A 40 2.27 -0.58 -0.84
C ALA A 40 3.26 -1.31 0.05
N ASN A 41 3.00 -2.57 0.40
CA ASN A 41 3.90 -3.32 1.26
C ASN A 41 5.23 -3.65 0.55
N ILE A 42 6.32 -3.54 1.30
CA ILE A 42 7.68 -3.80 0.84
C ILE A 42 8.30 -4.82 1.79
N GLU A 43 8.50 -6.03 1.31
CA GLU A 43 9.13 -7.10 2.08
C GLU A 43 10.65 -7.10 1.92
N VAL A 44 11.32 -7.74 2.86
CA VAL A 44 12.76 -7.98 2.82
C VAL A 44 13.02 -9.41 3.29
N ALA A 45 14.15 -10.00 2.89
CA ALA A 45 14.50 -11.37 3.25
C ALA A 45 14.65 -11.57 4.77
N SER A 46 15.05 -10.52 5.49
CA SER A 46 15.21 -10.54 6.95
C SER A 46 13.90 -10.17 7.64
N TYR A 47 13.11 -11.16 7.99
CA TYR A 47 11.87 -10.95 8.74
C TYR A 47 12.21 -10.55 10.19
N PRO A 48 11.54 -9.55 10.79
CA PRO A 48 10.29 -8.89 10.36
C PRO A 48 10.47 -7.47 9.79
N GLU A 49 11.63 -7.12 9.22
CA GLU A 49 11.96 -5.73 8.80
C GLU A 49 11.18 -5.22 7.56
N GLY A 50 10.18 -5.97 7.10
CA GLY A 50 9.29 -5.55 6.01
C GLY A 50 8.34 -4.44 6.47
N TRP A 51 7.92 -3.59 5.53
CA TRP A 51 6.99 -2.50 5.80
C TRP A 51 5.61 -2.80 5.21
N CYS A 52 4.58 -2.47 5.98
CA CYS A 52 3.19 -2.58 5.55
C CYS A 52 2.82 -1.45 4.59
N ALA A 53 1.64 -1.53 3.97
CA ALA A 53 1.19 -0.49 3.03
C ALA A 53 0.75 0.79 3.75
N GLU A 54 0.33 0.69 5.01
CA GLU A 54 -0.20 1.77 5.84
C GLU A 54 0.84 2.56 6.65
N THR A 55 2.09 2.07 6.73
CA THR A 55 3.22 2.70 7.44
C THR A 55 4.00 3.64 6.53
#